data_AF-A0A1Q3CW52-F1
#
_entry.id   AF-A0A1Q3CW52-F1
#
_cell.length_a   1.000
_cell.length_b   1.000
_cell.length_c   1.000
_cell.angle_alpha   90.00
_cell.angle_beta   90.00
_cell.angle_gamma   90.00
#
_symmetry.space_group_name_H-M   'P 1'
#
loop_
_entity.id
_entity.type
_entity.pdbx_description
1 polymer ?
#
loop_
_entity_poly.entity_id
_entity_poly.type
_entity_poly.pdbx_seq_one_letter_code
_entity_poly.pdbx_strand_id
1 'polypeptide(L)'
;MTCKNIIADLNKGEKLTGTNYDIWRKKMTFLLNEQELYEHLTTVMTKPREGSTAQHRRDLEVFEAWSKKDRCAHFTLLSCMHDDLIGAYKHCLTAKEMWDQLRFRL
;
A
#
# COMPACT_ATOMS: atom_id res chain seq x y z
N MET A 1 10.63 1.09 -14.38
CA MET A 1 10.78 -0.16 -13.60
C MET A 1 9.39 -0.70 -13.33
N THR A 2 9.09 -1.96 -13.66
CA THR A 2 7.73 -2.53 -13.57
C THR A 2 7.52 -3.16 -12.19
N CYS A 3 6.35 -2.97 -11.55
CA CYS A 3 6.01 -3.52 -10.23
C CYS A 3 6.36 -5.03 -10.07
N LYS A 4 6.28 -5.80 -11.17
CA LYS A 4 6.60 -7.23 -11.20
C LYS A 4 8.05 -7.57 -10.80
N ASN A 5 9.04 -6.78 -11.21
CA ASN A 5 10.45 -7.06 -10.87
C ASN A 5 10.75 -6.71 -9.41
N ILE A 6 10.04 -5.72 -8.88
CA ILE A 6 10.20 -5.19 -7.53
C ILE A 6 9.60 -6.16 -6.49
N ILE A 7 8.44 -6.77 -6.78
CA ILE A 7 7.84 -7.81 -5.93
C ILE A 7 8.79 -9.02 -5.77
N ALA A 8 9.54 -9.36 -6.82
CA ALA A 8 10.51 -10.44 -6.76
C ALA A 8 11.69 -10.12 -5.83
N ASP A 9 12.18 -8.87 -5.81
CA ASP A 9 13.23 -8.46 -4.87
C ASP A 9 12.69 -8.30 -3.45
N LEU A 10 11.43 -7.91 -3.28
CA LEU A 10 10.76 -7.85 -1.99
C LEU A 10 10.55 -9.22 -1.35
N ASN A 11 10.23 -10.22 -2.15
CA ASN A 11 10.12 -11.61 -1.70
C ASN A 11 11.46 -12.22 -1.27
N LYS A 12 12.61 -11.65 -1.68
CA LYS A 12 13.93 -12.03 -1.17
C LYS A 12 14.25 -11.38 0.17
N GLY A 13 13.54 -10.31 0.52
CA GLY A 13 13.66 -9.63 1.79
C GLY A 13 13.06 -10.44 2.94
N GLU A 14 13.40 -10.05 4.15
CA GLU A 14 12.82 -10.64 5.35
C GLU A 14 11.34 -10.23 5.47
N LYS A 15 10.45 -11.21 5.39
CA LYS A 15 9.00 -11.01 5.59
C LYS A 15 8.70 -10.60 7.04
N LEU A 16 7.59 -9.89 7.23
CA LEU A 16 7.06 -9.60 8.55
C LEU A 16 6.59 -10.89 9.20
N THR A 17 7.17 -11.24 10.35
CA THR A 17 6.82 -12.43 11.14
C THR A 17 6.13 -12.09 12.47
N GLY A 18 6.04 -10.79 12.79
CA GLY A 18 5.42 -10.26 14.01
C GLY A 18 6.44 -9.83 15.08
N THR A 19 7.62 -10.44 15.13
CA THR A 19 8.68 -10.06 16.09
C THR A 19 9.68 -9.06 15.53
N ASN A 20 9.70 -8.87 14.21
CA ASN A 20 10.65 -8.02 13.50
C ASN A 20 10.04 -6.68 13.03
N TYR A 21 8.93 -6.25 13.61
CA TYR A 21 8.15 -5.09 13.13
C TYR A 21 8.99 -3.81 12.99
N ASP A 22 9.79 -3.44 13.99
CA ASP A 22 10.58 -2.18 13.96
C ASP A 22 11.57 -2.13 12.79
N ILE A 23 12.28 -3.23 12.55
CA ILE A 23 13.27 -3.33 11.47
C ILE A 23 12.54 -3.40 10.13
N TRP A 24 11.49 -4.22 10.04
CA TRP A 24 10.68 -4.37 8.85
C TRP A 24 10.05 -3.04 8.43
N ARG A 25 9.48 -2.28 9.38
CA ARG A 25 8.85 -0.97 9.14
C ARG A 25 9.83 0.04 8.57
N LYS A 26 11.07 0.09 9.09
CA LYS A 26 12.13 0.97 8.55
C LYS A 26 12.50 0.59 7.12
N LYS A 27 12.69 -0.71 6.85
CA LYS A 27 12.97 -1.23 5.49
C LYS A 27 11.84 -0.90 4.52
N MET A 28 10.59 -1.11 4.91
CA MET A 28 9.41 -0.80 4.10
C MET A 28 9.27 0.69 3.84
N THR A 29 9.54 1.53 4.85
CA THR A 29 9.51 3.00 4.69
C THR A 29 10.52 3.43 3.63
N PHE A 30 11.76 2.94 3.70
CA PHE A 30 12.80 3.26 2.72
C PHE A 30 12.37 2.85 1.31
N LEU A 31 11.98 1.59 1.14
CA LEU A 31 11.58 1.02 -0.14
C LEU A 31 10.38 1.75 -0.77
N LEU A 32 9.33 2.03 0.01
CA LEU A 32 8.13 2.70 -0.49
C LEU A 32 8.40 4.17 -0.83
N ASN A 33 9.40 4.81 -0.23
CA ASN A 33 9.85 6.14 -0.64
C ASN A 33 10.55 6.07 -2.01
N GLU A 34 11.44 5.10 -2.23
CA GLU A 34 12.09 4.91 -3.54
C GLU A 34 11.10 4.64 -4.68
N GLN A 35 9.91 4.15 -4.36
CA GLN A 35 8.85 3.84 -5.33
C GLN A 35 7.76 4.91 -5.44
N GLU A 36 7.88 6.03 -4.72
CA GLU A 36 6.83 7.05 -4.65
C GLU A 36 5.46 6.49 -4.21
N LEU A 37 5.49 5.47 -3.35
CA LEU A 37 4.30 4.81 -2.79
C LEU A 37 4.07 5.20 -1.32
N TYR A 38 5.07 5.75 -0.64
CA TYR A 38 4.97 6.10 0.77
C TYR A 38 3.82 7.07 1.07
N GLU A 39 3.51 8.00 0.17
CA GLU A 39 2.38 8.93 0.32
C GLU A 39 1.02 8.23 0.49
N HIS A 40 0.87 7.02 -0.06
CA HIS A 40 -0.36 6.23 0.02
C HIS A 40 -0.50 5.53 1.38
N LEU A 41 0.56 5.48 2.19
CA LEU A 41 0.50 4.99 3.56
C LEU A 41 0.01 6.06 4.55
N THR A 42 -0.03 7.32 4.13
CA THR A 42 -0.36 8.46 5.01
C THR A 42 -1.58 9.23 4.55
N THR A 43 -1.98 9.07 3.29
CA THR A 43 -3.12 9.76 2.69
C THR A 43 -4.20 8.79 2.22
N VAL A 44 -5.43 9.28 2.15
CA VAL A 44 -6.56 8.60 1.49
C VAL A 44 -7.23 9.59 0.57
N MET A 45 -7.64 9.14 -0.61
CA MET A 45 -8.47 9.94 -1.50
C MET A 45 -9.91 9.43 -1.46
N THR A 46 -10.87 10.35 -1.40
CA THR A 46 -12.29 10.02 -1.45
C THR A 46 -12.72 9.92 -2.91
N LYS A 47 -13.47 8.87 -3.26
CA LYS A 47 -14.05 8.74 -4.59
C LYS A 47 -14.98 9.93 -4.86
N PRO A 48 -14.82 10.65 -5.99
CA PRO A 48 -15.72 11.74 -6.32
C PRO A 48 -17.17 11.23 -6.45
N ARG A 49 -18.13 12.07 -6.04
CA ARG A 49 -19.56 11.78 -6.24
C ARG A 49 -19.88 11.69 -7.72
N GLU A 50 -20.85 10.86 -8.08
CA GLU A 50 -21.30 10.73 -9.47
C GLU A 50 -21.68 12.08 -10.08
N GLY A 51 -21.32 12.27 -11.34
CA GLY A 51 -21.59 13.48 -12.08
C GLY A 51 -21.32 13.30 -13.57
N SER A 52 -21.73 14.27 -14.39
CA SER A 52 -21.56 14.24 -15.84
C SER A 52 -20.73 15.42 -16.37
N THR A 53 -20.24 16.28 -15.48
CA THR A 53 -19.48 17.48 -15.86
C THR A 53 -18.07 17.13 -16.32
N ALA A 54 -17.45 18.04 -17.08
CA ALA A 54 -16.04 17.91 -17.45
C ALA A 54 -15.12 17.85 -16.22
N GLN A 55 -15.48 18.57 -15.14
CA GLN A 55 -14.74 18.53 -13.89
C GLN A 55 -14.85 17.16 -13.22
N HIS A 56 -16.04 16.57 -13.16
CA HIS A 56 -16.24 15.22 -12.61
C HIS A 56 -15.34 14.19 -13.31
N ARG A 57 -15.23 14.25 -14.65
CA ARG A 57 -14.34 13.34 -15.39
C ARG A 57 -12.88 13.48 -14.97
N ARG A 58 -12.38 14.71 -14.83
CA ARG A 58 -11.00 14.97 -14.37
C ARG A 58 -10.77 14.47 -12.95
N ASP A 59 -11.70 14.75 -12.04
CA ASP A 59 -11.60 14.31 -10.65
C ASP A 59 -11.62 12.78 -10.55
N LEU A 60 -12.42 12.11 -11.40
CA LEU A 60 -12.46 10.66 -11.48
C LEU A 60 -11.14 10.08 -12.01
N GLU A 61 -10.58 10.67 -13.07
CA GLU A 61 -9.27 10.25 -13.61
C GLU A 61 -8.15 10.38 -12.56
N VAL A 62 -8.14 11.47 -11.79
CA VAL A 62 -7.20 11.67 -10.67
C VAL A 62 -7.40 10.60 -9.59
N PHE A 63 -8.64 10.33 -9.21
CA PHE A 63 -8.95 9.29 -8.23
C PHE A 63 -8.55 7.89 -8.71
N GLU A 64 -8.78 7.55 -9.98
CA GLU A 64 -8.42 6.24 -10.54
C GLU A 64 -6.90 6.06 -10.60
N ALA A 65 -6.16 7.10 -10.97
CA ALA A 65 -4.70 7.10 -10.95
C ALA A 65 -4.16 6.90 -9.52
N TRP A 66 -4.71 7.62 -8.54
CA TRP A 66 -4.38 7.46 -7.13
C TRP A 66 -4.73 6.03 -6.64
N SER A 67 -5.94 5.55 -6.92
CA SER A 67 -6.41 4.23 -6.51
C SER A 67 -5.55 3.08 -7.08
N LYS A 68 -4.99 3.25 -8.28
CA LYS A 68 -4.05 2.27 -8.84
C LYS A 68 -2.75 2.21 -8.05
N LYS A 69 -2.21 3.36 -7.63
CA LYS A 69 -1.00 3.42 -6.80
C LYS A 69 -1.26 2.94 -5.36
N ASP A 70 -2.40 3.29 -4.76
CA ASP A 70 -2.80 2.77 -3.44
C ASP A 70 -2.87 1.24 -3.44
N ARG A 71 -3.51 0.64 -4.46
CA ARG A 71 -3.53 -0.82 -4.63
C ARG A 71 -2.13 -1.42 -4.78
N CYS A 72 -1.22 -0.75 -5.46
CA CYS A 72 0.18 -1.18 -5.58
C CYS A 72 0.87 -1.20 -4.20
N ALA A 73 0.73 -0.13 -3.42
CA ALA A 73 1.27 -0.06 -2.06
C ALA A 73 0.67 -1.16 -1.17
N HIS A 74 -0.64 -1.39 -1.25
CA HIS A 74 -1.35 -2.44 -0.52
C HIS A 74 -0.83 -3.85 -0.85
N PHE A 75 -0.68 -4.18 -2.15
CA PHE A 75 -0.13 -5.48 -2.55
C PHE A 75 1.33 -5.66 -2.18
N THR A 76 2.13 -4.58 -2.23
CA THR A 76 3.52 -4.60 -1.76
C THR A 76 3.60 -4.94 -0.28
N LEU A 77 2.79 -4.30 0.57
CA LEU A 77 2.74 -4.60 1.99
C LEU A 77 2.38 -6.07 2.24
N LEU A 78 1.32 -6.59 1.61
CA LEU A 78 0.92 -8.00 1.75
C LEU A 78 2.00 -8.98 1.30
N SER A 79 2.69 -8.70 0.20
CA SER A 79 3.74 -9.59 -0.32
C SER A 79 4.94 -9.67 0.62
N CYS A 80 5.15 -8.62 1.42
CA CYS A 80 6.23 -8.54 2.40
C CYS A 80 5.84 -9.11 3.78
N MET A 81 4.68 -9.76 3.91
CA MET A 81 4.22 -10.40 5.15
C MET A 81 4.34 -11.93 5.06
N HIS A 82 4.50 -12.57 6.22
CA HIS A 82 4.31 -14.02 6.31
C HIS A 82 2.85 -14.38 6.01
N ASP A 83 2.63 -15.56 5.44
CA ASP A 83 1.34 -15.95 4.89
C ASP A 83 0.24 -15.98 5.98
N ASP A 84 0.62 -16.31 7.22
CA ASP A 84 -0.29 -16.29 8.39
C ASP A 84 -0.82 -14.88 8.70
N LEU A 85 -0.07 -13.83 8.37
CA LEU A 85 -0.47 -12.44 8.59
C LEU A 85 -1.32 -11.90 7.42
N ILE A 86 -1.13 -12.41 6.20
CA ILE A 86 -1.88 -11.96 5.01
C ILE A 86 -3.39 -12.08 5.26
N GLY A 87 -3.83 -13.18 5.88
CA GLY A 87 -5.24 -13.41 6.22
C GLY A 87 -5.83 -12.32 7.12
N ALA A 88 -5.05 -11.79 8.06
CA ALA A 88 -5.50 -10.75 8.99
C ALA A 88 -5.60 -9.36 8.34
N TYR A 89 -4.74 -9.06 7.37
CA TYR A 89 -4.61 -7.70 6.81
C TYR A 89 -5.23 -7.53 5.41
N LYS A 90 -5.51 -8.61 4.67
CA LYS A 90 -6.08 -8.55 3.30
C LYS A 90 -7.43 -7.82 3.19
N HIS A 91 -8.12 -7.64 4.32
CA HIS A 91 -9.43 -7.00 4.39
C HIS A 91 -9.37 -5.47 4.49
N CYS A 92 -8.17 -4.90 4.69
CA CYS A 92 -7.99 -3.45 4.67
C CYS A 92 -8.35 -2.90 3.29
N LEU A 93 -9.04 -1.77 3.26
CA LEU A 93 -9.53 -1.18 2.01
C LEU A 93 -8.47 -0.30 1.33
N THR A 94 -7.50 0.20 2.10
CA THR A 94 -6.43 1.09 1.64
C THR A 94 -5.08 0.68 2.22
N ALA A 95 -4.00 1.08 1.56
CA ALA A 95 -2.65 0.84 2.07
C ALA A 95 -2.43 1.56 3.42
N LYS A 96 -2.99 2.77 3.57
CA LYS A 96 -2.99 3.52 4.83
C LYS A 96 -3.65 2.74 5.98
N GLU A 97 -4.84 2.20 5.76
CA GLU A 97 -5.56 1.46 6.80
C GLU A 97 -4.74 0.27 7.29
N MET A 98 -4.14 -0.49 6.37
CA MET A 98 -3.25 -1.60 6.71
C MET A 98 -2.04 -1.11 7.51
N TRP A 99 -1.40 -0.04 7.04
CA TRP A 99 -0.23 0.55 7.69
C TRP A 99 -0.50 1.01 9.13
N ASP A 100 -1.65 1.64 9.34
CA ASP A 100 -2.11 2.06 10.66
C ASP A 100 -2.39 0.84 11.55
N GLN A 101 -3.11 -0.17 11.06
CA GLN A 101 -3.40 -1.37 11.84
C GLN A 101 -2.13 -2.13 12.26
N LEU A 102 -1.13 -2.23 11.37
CA LEU A 102 0.16 -2.84 11.69
C LEU A 102 0.86 -2.12 12.85
N ARG A 103 0.81 -0.77 12.88
CA ARG A 103 1.41 0.04 13.94
C ARG A 103 0.79 -0.16 15.31
N PHE A 104 -0.51 -0.47 15.36
CA PHE A 104 -1.22 -0.65 16.64
C PHE A 104 -1.21 -2.09 17.15
N ARG A 105 -0.94 -3.07 16.29
CA ARG A 105 -1.04 -4.51 16.62
C ARG A 105 0.30 -5.23 16.79
N LEU A 106 1.40 -4.65 16.31
CA LEU A 106 2.76 -5.22 16.33
C LEU A 106 3.76 -4.20 16.86
#